data_AF-A0A1Z9NQ33-F1
#
_entry.id   AF-A0A1Z9NQ33-F1
#
_cell.length_a   1.000
_cell.length_b   1.000
_cell.length_c   1.000
_cell.angle_alpha   90.00
_cell.angle_beta   90.00
_cell.angle_gamma   90.00
#
_symmetry.space_group_name_H-M   'P 1'
#
loop_
_entity.id
_entity.type
_entity.pdbx_description
1 polymer ?
#
loop_
_entity_poly.entity_id
_entity_poly.type
_entity_poly.pdbx_seq_one_letter_code
_entity_poly.pdbx_strand_id
1 'polypeptide(L)'
;MGFIRVTSLLLFAAIITSFLSVPITTASYTIWLSSIDMPTTLNLFIASLIHDWFNLGITLFLLFLLGFLLAFLITFVIRRYFSIQLISEPVSYAIAGSACVALILVLTVALLFETQVIAGNRTSLGTILHIFAGYIGGYFFGYFLNKM
;
A
#
# COMPACT_ATOMS: atom_id res chain seq x y z
N MET A 1 -5.98 9.96 -25.34
CA MET A 1 -6.77 9.24 -24.32
C MET A 1 -5.95 8.26 -23.46
N GLY A 2 -4.83 7.70 -23.96
CA GLY A 2 -4.02 6.75 -23.18
C GLY A 2 -3.40 7.32 -21.88
N PHE A 3 -2.73 8.48 -21.95
CA PHE A 3 -2.05 9.07 -20.80
C PHE A 3 -2.97 9.36 -19.61
N ILE A 4 -4.12 10.02 -19.86
CA ILE A 4 -5.13 10.34 -18.83
C ILE A 4 -5.66 9.07 -18.16
N ARG A 5 -5.83 7.99 -18.93
CA ARG A 5 -6.32 6.72 -18.38
C ARG A 5 -5.25 6.05 -17.51
N VAL A 6 -4.00 5.99 -17.95
CA VAL A 6 -2.90 5.42 -17.15
C VAL A 6 -2.69 6.18 -15.84
N THR A 7 -2.68 7.53 -15.89
CA THR A 7 -2.56 8.33 -14.67
C THR A 7 -3.74 8.14 -13.74
N SER A 8 -4.97 8.04 -14.26
CA SER A 8 -6.14 7.73 -13.43
C SER A 8 -6.05 6.35 -12.76
N LEU A 9 -5.58 5.32 -13.47
CA LEU A 9 -5.40 3.97 -12.91
C LEU A 9 -4.35 3.97 -11.80
N LEU A 10 -3.26 4.71 -11.96
CA LEU A 10 -2.23 4.86 -10.93
C LEU A 10 -2.81 5.52 -9.67
N LEU A 11 -3.59 6.60 -9.83
CA LEU A 11 -4.25 7.29 -8.72
C LEU A 11 -5.21 6.34 -7.99
N PHE A 12 -6.05 5.60 -8.71
CA PHE A 12 -6.95 4.63 -8.10
C PHE A 12 -6.21 3.50 -7.38
N ALA A 13 -5.13 2.96 -7.94
CA ALA A 13 -4.32 1.94 -7.29
C ALA A 13 -3.73 2.43 -5.96
N ALA A 14 -3.22 3.66 -5.92
CA ALA A 14 -2.70 4.29 -4.71
C ALA A 14 -3.82 4.54 -3.67
N ILE A 15 -4.99 5.02 -4.09
CA ILE A 15 -6.17 5.23 -3.20
C ILE A 15 -6.62 3.91 -2.59
N ILE A 16 -6.76 2.84 -3.39
CA ILE A 16 -7.17 1.52 -2.89
C ILE A 16 -6.19 1.03 -1.84
N THR A 17 -4.89 1.16 -2.13
CA THR A 17 -3.82 0.68 -1.23
C THR A 17 -3.79 1.49 0.07
N SER A 18 -3.91 2.82 0.01
CA SER A 18 -3.94 3.67 1.20
C SER A 18 -5.19 3.43 2.04
N PHE A 19 -6.35 3.34 1.41
CA PHE A 19 -7.63 3.10 2.08
C PHE A 19 -7.64 1.77 2.85
N LEU A 20 -7.04 0.71 2.28
CA LEU A 20 -6.86 -0.60 2.93
C LEU A 20 -5.79 -0.58 4.03
N SER A 21 -4.73 0.22 3.88
CA SER A 21 -3.61 0.29 4.83
C SER A 21 -3.98 1.01 6.13
N VAL A 22 -4.91 1.96 6.09
CA VAL A 22 -5.39 2.69 7.27
C VAL A 22 -5.98 1.75 8.34
N PRO A 23 -7.02 0.93 8.08
CA PRO A 23 -7.57 0.04 9.10
C PRO A 23 -6.56 -0.97 9.62
N ILE A 24 -5.61 -1.42 8.80
CA ILE A 24 -4.52 -2.30 9.25
C ILE A 24 -3.64 -1.58 10.29
N THR A 25 -3.31 -0.32 10.01
CA THR A 25 -2.50 0.53 10.90
C THR A 25 -3.25 0.86 12.19
N THR A 26 -4.50 1.31 12.11
CA THR A 26 -5.32 1.64 13.28
C THR A 26 -5.54 0.41 14.17
N ALA A 27 -5.85 -0.75 13.59
CA ALA A 27 -6.03 -1.99 14.35
C ALA A 27 -4.74 -2.40 15.07
N SER A 28 -3.61 -2.38 14.36
CA SER A 28 -2.30 -2.72 14.95
C SER A 28 -1.90 -1.75 16.06
N TYR A 29 -2.23 -0.47 15.90
CA TYR A 29 -2.01 0.54 16.93
C TYR A 29 -2.86 0.28 18.18
N THR A 30 -4.15 -0.02 18.02
CA THR A 30 -5.02 -0.34 19.17
C THR A 30 -4.63 -1.62 19.89
N ILE A 31 -4.16 -2.65 19.16
CA ILE A 31 -3.64 -3.88 19.76
C ILE A 31 -2.40 -3.56 20.61
N TRP A 32 -1.50 -2.73 20.09
CA TRP A 32 -0.32 -2.31 20.83
C TRP A 32 -0.68 -1.47 22.07
N LEU A 33 -1.63 -0.53 21.96
CA LEU A 33 -2.12 0.24 23.11
C LEU A 33 -2.71 -0.68 24.20
N SER A 34 -3.49 -1.68 23.80
CA SER A 34 -4.02 -2.68 24.73
C SER A 34 -2.92 -3.50 25.41
N SER A 35 -1.74 -3.69 24.79
CA SER A 35 -0.63 -4.43 25.40
C SER A 35 0.14 -3.65 26.48
N ILE A 36 -0.07 -2.33 26.56
CA ILE A 36 0.53 -1.45 27.57
C ILE A 36 -0.51 -0.93 28.57
N ASP A 37 -1.60 -1.69 28.74
CA ASP A 37 -2.71 -1.41 29.65
C ASP A 37 -3.40 -0.05 29.43
N MET A 38 -3.33 0.50 28.21
CA MET A 38 -4.11 1.68 27.85
C MET A 38 -5.55 1.29 27.52
N PRO A 39 -6.56 2.05 27.98
CA PRO A 39 -7.95 1.73 27.76
C PRO A 39 -8.33 1.93 26.29
N THR A 40 -8.51 0.82 25.57
CA THR A 40 -8.99 0.82 24.18
C THR A 40 -10.45 0.38 24.13
N THR A 41 -11.35 1.28 23.73
CA THR A 41 -12.78 0.97 23.53
C THR A 41 -13.11 0.90 22.04
N LEU A 42 -14.21 0.21 21.69
CA LEU A 42 -14.70 0.16 20.31
C LEU A 42 -14.97 1.57 19.74
N ASN A 43 -15.50 2.48 20.58
CA ASN A 43 -15.78 3.85 20.17
C ASN A 43 -14.49 4.61 19.83
N LEU A 44 -13.43 4.42 20.63
CA LEU A 44 -12.11 4.97 20.33
C LEU A 44 -11.57 4.44 19.00
N PHE A 45 -11.66 3.13 18.77
CA PHE A 45 -11.21 2.51 17.52
C PHE A 45 -11.90 3.13 16.29
N ILE A 46 -13.24 3.28 16.32
CA ILE A 46 -13.99 3.87 15.22
C ILE A 46 -13.61 5.34 15.01
N ALA A 47 -13.48 6.11 16.10
CA ALA A 47 -13.09 7.51 16.02
C ALA A 47 -11.67 7.68 15.45
N SER A 48 -10.72 6.87 15.91
CA SER A 48 -9.35 6.82 15.38
C SER A 48 -9.31 6.40 13.92
N LEU A 49 -10.12 5.41 13.50
CA LEU A 49 -10.16 4.94 12.12
C LEU A 49 -10.61 6.05 11.16
N ILE A 50 -11.67 6.78 11.52
CA ILE A 50 -12.16 7.92 10.73
C ILE A 50 -11.09 9.01 10.68
N HIS A 51 -10.50 9.35 11.83
CA HIS A 51 -9.42 10.34 11.91
C HIS A 51 -8.21 9.96 11.04
N ASP A 52 -7.80 8.69 11.08
CA ASP A 52 -6.65 8.18 10.33
C ASP A 52 -6.92 8.18 8.83
N TRP A 53 -8.15 7.93 8.36
CA TRP A 53 -8.44 8.03 6.92
C TRP A 53 -8.21 9.44 6.36
N PHE A 54 -8.57 10.48 7.12
CA PHE A 54 -8.41 11.85 6.66
C PHE A 54 -7.00 12.40 6.88
N ASN A 55 -6.29 11.95 7.92
CA ASN A 55 -4.93 12.44 8.20
C ASN A 55 -3.89 11.49 7.60
N LEU A 56 -3.74 10.32 8.20
CA LEU A 56 -2.72 9.33 7.81
C LEU A 56 -2.99 8.77 6.40
N GLY A 57 -4.24 8.64 5.98
CA GLY A 57 -4.64 8.12 4.67
C GLY A 57 -4.14 9.00 3.52
N ILE A 58 -4.10 10.32 3.70
CA ILE A 58 -3.55 11.25 2.70
C ILE A 58 -2.02 11.08 2.61
N THR A 59 -1.34 10.96 3.74
CA THR A 59 0.11 10.72 3.77
C THR A 59 0.45 9.38 3.11
N LEU A 60 -0.26 8.31 3.44
CA LEU A 60 -0.08 6.99 2.82
C LEU A 60 -0.40 7.01 1.32
N PHE A 61 -1.42 7.75 0.91
CA PHE A 61 -1.75 7.93 -0.50
C PHE A 61 -0.58 8.53 -1.29
N LEU A 62 -0.01 9.64 -0.81
CA LEU A 62 1.13 10.29 -1.47
C LEU A 62 2.37 9.37 -1.50
N LEU A 63 2.62 8.66 -0.40
CA LEU A 63 3.73 7.73 -0.28
C LEU A 63 3.61 6.56 -1.29
N PHE A 64 2.43 5.94 -1.36
CA PHE A 64 2.17 4.86 -2.30
C PHE A 64 2.11 5.35 -3.75
N LEU A 65 1.61 6.55 -4.00
CA LEU A 65 1.59 7.14 -5.34
C LEU A 65 3.01 7.27 -5.91
N LEU A 66 3.93 7.83 -5.13
CA LEU A 66 5.33 7.97 -5.52
C LEU A 66 6.02 6.62 -5.70
N GLY A 67 5.81 5.69 -4.76
CA GLY A 67 6.37 4.34 -4.84
C GLY A 67 5.85 3.57 -6.05
N PHE A 68 4.54 3.58 -6.29
CA PHE A 68 3.92 2.89 -7.42
C PHE A 68 4.31 3.50 -8.77
N LEU A 69 4.48 4.83 -8.85
CA LEU A 69 4.96 5.46 -10.09
C LEU A 69 6.29 4.82 -10.52
N LEU A 70 7.26 4.73 -9.61
CA LEU A 70 8.57 4.12 -9.90
C LEU A 70 8.44 2.62 -10.17
N ALA A 71 7.76 1.87 -9.29
CA ALA A 71 7.65 0.43 -9.40
C ALA A 71 6.93 0.00 -10.70
N PHE A 72 5.86 0.69 -11.09
CA PHE A 72 5.09 0.37 -12.30
C PHE A 72 5.83 0.80 -13.56
N LEU A 73 6.59 1.90 -13.52
CA LEU A 73 7.48 2.29 -14.62
C LEU A 73 8.57 1.23 -14.86
N ILE A 74 9.22 0.77 -13.79
CA ILE A 74 10.22 -0.31 -13.87
C ILE A 74 9.58 -1.59 -14.42
N THR A 75 8.40 -1.96 -13.92
CA THR A 75 7.67 -3.15 -14.38
C THR A 75 7.30 -3.05 -15.86
N PHE A 76 6.87 -1.88 -16.32
CA PHE A 76 6.58 -1.61 -17.73
C PHE A 76 7.82 -1.82 -18.61
N VAL A 77 8.96 -1.24 -18.23
CA VAL A 77 10.24 -1.41 -18.95
C VAL A 77 10.65 -2.89 -18.97
N ILE A 78 10.62 -3.56 -17.82
CA ILE A 78 10.99 -4.98 -17.72
C ILE A 78 10.11 -5.84 -18.64
N ARG A 79 8.78 -5.67 -18.60
CA ARG A 79 7.86 -6.42 -19.47
C ARG A 79 8.08 -6.14 -20.95
N ARG A 80 8.44 -4.90 -21.31
CA ARG A 80 8.73 -4.47 -22.69
C ARG A 80 9.97 -5.17 -23.27
N TYR A 81 11.04 -5.30 -22.49
CA TYR A 81 12.34 -5.79 -22.98
C TYR A 81 12.55 -7.28 -22.75
N PHE A 82 12.04 -7.84 -21.64
CA PHE A 82 12.30 -9.23 -21.26
C PHE A 82 11.20 -10.21 -21.70
N SER A 83 10.22 -9.77 -22.50
CA SER A 83 9.11 -10.59 -23.02
C SER A 83 8.60 -11.61 -22.00
N ILE A 84 8.27 -11.13 -20.79
CA ILE A 84 7.75 -11.97 -19.71
C ILE A 84 6.33 -12.39 -20.09
N GLN A 85 6.23 -13.43 -20.91
CA GLN A 85 4.97 -14.02 -21.37
C GLN A 85 4.44 -15.07 -20.38
N LEU A 86 5.30 -15.57 -19.48
CA LEU A 86 4.94 -16.55 -18.44
C LEU A 86 4.05 -15.98 -17.34
N ILE A 87 4.07 -14.66 -17.12
CA ILE A 87 3.32 -13.99 -16.05
C ILE A 87 2.32 -13.02 -16.66
N SER A 88 1.04 -13.19 -16.32
CA SER A 88 -0.02 -12.30 -16.78
C SER A 88 0.25 -10.86 -16.34
N GLU A 89 -0.14 -9.90 -17.18
CA GLU A 89 0.04 -8.47 -16.90
C GLU A 89 -0.48 -8.02 -15.52
N PRO A 90 -1.69 -8.43 -15.09
CA PRO A 90 -2.20 -8.07 -13.78
C PRO A 90 -1.30 -8.57 -12.65
N VAL A 91 -0.76 -9.78 -12.78
CA VAL A 91 0.06 -10.41 -11.74
C VAL A 91 1.44 -9.76 -11.65
N SER A 92 2.05 -9.35 -12.77
CA SER A 92 3.33 -8.61 -12.70
C SER A 92 3.21 -7.29 -11.95
N TYR A 93 2.14 -6.52 -12.21
CA TYR A 93 1.89 -5.28 -11.48
C TYR A 93 1.51 -5.52 -10.02
N ALA A 94 0.81 -6.62 -9.72
CA ALA A 94 0.50 -7.02 -8.35
C ALA A 94 1.77 -7.35 -7.55
N ILE A 95 2.70 -8.13 -8.13
CA ILE A 95 4.00 -8.43 -7.51
C ILE A 95 4.81 -7.15 -7.30
N ALA A 96 4.84 -6.26 -8.29
CA ALA A 96 5.53 -4.97 -8.16
C ALA A 96 4.91 -4.09 -7.07
N GLY A 97 3.58 -4.06 -6.95
CA GLY A 97 2.86 -3.36 -5.88
C GLY A 97 3.21 -3.91 -4.50
N SER A 98 3.20 -5.23 -4.33
CA SER A 98 3.64 -5.90 -3.10
C SER A 98 5.09 -5.60 -2.74
N ALA A 99 6.01 -5.71 -3.71
CA ALA A 99 7.42 -5.42 -3.50
C ALA A 99 7.65 -3.96 -3.11
N CYS A 100 6.94 -3.03 -3.77
CA CYS A 100 6.98 -1.60 -3.44
C CYS A 100 6.52 -1.35 -2.00
N VAL A 101 5.37 -1.89 -1.60
CA VAL A 101 4.88 -1.69 -0.22
C VAL A 101 5.81 -2.32 0.80
N ALA A 102 6.35 -3.53 0.54
CA ALA A 102 7.35 -4.14 1.40
C ALA A 102 8.60 -3.23 1.56
N LEU A 103 9.09 -2.66 0.46
CA LEU A 103 10.21 -1.74 0.47
C LEU A 103 9.89 -0.47 1.28
N ILE A 104 8.69 0.08 1.13
CA ILE A 104 8.22 1.24 1.90
C ILE A 104 8.21 0.93 3.39
N LEU A 105 7.69 -0.24 3.80
CA LEU A 105 7.67 -0.64 5.21
C LEU A 105 9.08 -0.74 5.81
N VAL A 106 10.05 -1.26 5.04
CA VAL A 106 11.45 -1.35 5.48
C VAL A 106 12.12 0.04 5.50
N LEU A 107 11.96 0.82 4.42
CA LEU A 107 12.60 2.13 4.29
C LEU A 107 12.05 3.15 5.29
N THR A 108 10.75 3.13 5.58
CA THR A 108 10.16 4.04 6.57
C THR A 108 10.75 3.81 7.96
N VAL A 109 11.02 2.56 8.34
CA VAL A 109 11.71 2.25 9.60
C VAL A 109 13.19 2.65 9.54
N ALA A 110 13.89 2.28 8.46
CA ALA A 110 15.32 2.56 8.33
C ALA A 110 15.65 4.06 8.27
N LEU A 111 14.82 4.87 7.61
CA LEU A 111 15.05 6.30 7.42
C LEU A 111 14.57 7.16 8.60
N LEU A 112 13.67 6.64 9.44
CA LEU A 112 13.10 7.37 10.57
C LEU A 112 13.66 6.90 11.92
N PHE A 113 14.96 6.59 11.97
CA PHE A 113 15.65 6.19 13.21
C PHE A 113 14.97 5.01 13.93
N GLU A 114 14.58 3.99 13.16
CA GLU A 114 13.90 2.78 13.64
C GLU A 114 12.49 3.03 14.22
N THR A 115 11.93 4.24 14.04
CA THR A 115 10.56 4.51 14.46
C THR A 115 9.56 3.85 13.51
N GLN A 116 8.71 2.99 14.09
CA GLN A 116 7.64 2.34 13.34
C GLN A 116 6.42 3.27 13.25
N VAL A 117 6.49 4.21 12.30
CA VAL A 117 5.41 5.19 12.02
C VAL A 117 4.17 4.50 11.47
N ILE A 118 4.33 3.50 10.61
CA ILE A 118 3.24 2.63 10.18
C ILE A 118 3.06 1.57 11.27
N ALA A 119 2.11 1.80 12.19
CA ALA A 119 1.85 0.90 13.31
C ALA A 119 1.54 -0.55 12.88
N GLY A 120 1.04 -0.74 11.66
CA GLY A 120 0.89 -2.07 11.04
C GLY A 120 2.19 -2.88 10.95
N ASN A 121 3.34 -2.22 10.85
CA ASN A 121 4.65 -2.85 10.73
C ASN A 121 5.19 -3.42 12.07
N ARG A 122 4.50 -3.16 13.19
CA ARG A 122 4.84 -3.71 14.53
C ARG A 122 4.61 -5.22 14.61
N THR A 123 3.71 -5.75 13.77
CA THR A 123 3.33 -7.15 13.77
C THR A 123 3.60 -7.77 12.41
N SER A 124 3.96 -9.06 12.41
CA SER A 124 4.12 -9.83 11.17
C SER A 124 2.82 -9.86 10.37
N LEU A 125 1.67 -9.99 11.06
CA LEU A 125 0.36 -9.98 10.43
C LEU A 125 0.04 -8.64 9.77
N GLY A 126 0.27 -7.52 10.45
CA GLY A 126 0.04 -6.19 9.86
C GLY A 126 0.96 -5.92 8.66
N THR A 127 2.20 -6.40 8.71
CA THR A 127 3.15 -6.34 7.58
C THR A 127 2.62 -7.10 6.37
N ILE A 128 2.19 -8.35 6.56
CA ILE A 128 1.63 -9.19 5.50
C ILE A 128 0.38 -8.55 4.89
N LEU A 129 -0.51 -8.00 5.73
CA LEU A 129 -1.72 -7.33 5.26
C LEU A 129 -1.42 -6.07 4.45
N HIS A 130 -0.39 -5.29 4.80
CA HIS A 130 0.04 -4.15 3.99
C HIS A 130 0.60 -4.59 2.63
N ILE A 131 1.43 -5.64 2.60
CA ILE A 131 1.95 -6.20 1.35
C ILE A 131 0.80 -6.70 0.47
N PHE A 132 -0.24 -7.30 1.08
CA PHE A 132 -1.44 -7.74 0.39
C PHE A 132 -2.30 -6.56 -0.10
N ALA A 133 -2.38 -5.46 0.64
CA ALA A 133 -3.01 -4.23 0.16
C ALA A 133 -2.29 -3.71 -1.10
N GLY A 134 -0.96 -3.73 -1.10
CA GLY A 134 -0.14 -3.41 -2.28
C GLY A 134 -0.38 -4.33 -3.46
N TYR A 135 -0.59 -5.63 -3.19
CA TYR A 135 -0.96 -6.62 -4.20
C TYR A 135 -2.28 -6.24 -4.89
N ILE A 136 -3.31 -5.92 -4.11
CA ILE A 136 -4.64 -5.56 -4.62
C ILE A 136 -4.55 -4.30 -5.49
N GLY A 137 -3.84 -3.26 -5.03
CA GLY A 137 -3.65 -2.03 -5.80
C GLY A 137 -2.91 -2.26 -7.13
N GLY A 138 -1.84 -3.06 -7.10
CA GLY A 138 -1.08 -3.42 -8.30
C GLY A 138 -1.87 -4.32 -9.27
N TYR A 139 -2.62 -5.27 -8.75
CA TYR A 139 -3.49 -6.14 -9.56
C TYR A 139 -4.58 -5.33 -10.26
N PHE A 140 -5.22 -4.40 -9.54
CA PHE A 140 -6.20 -3.48 -10.10
C PHE A 140 -5.60 -2.70 -11.28
N PHE A 141 -4.41 -2.11 -11.08
CA PHE A 141 -3.73 -1.37 -12.15
C PHE A 141 -3.49 -2.24 -13.40
N GLY A 142 -2.85 -3.40 -13.23
CA GLY A 142 -2.50 -4.26 -14.36
C GLY A 142 -3.71 -4.92 -15.04
N TYR A 143 -4.80 -5.19 -14.32
CA TYR A 143 -6.04 -5.72 -14.89
C TYR A 143 -6.71 -4.73 -15.85
N PHE A 144 -6.79 -3.45 -15.47
CA PHE A 144 -7.38 -2.42 -16.31
C PHE A 144 -6.42 -1.91 -17.39
N LEU A 145 -5.10 -2.08 -17.20
CA LEU A 145 -4.09 -1.81 -18.21
C LEU A 145 -4.13 -2.84 -19.35
N ASN A 146 -4.29 -4.13 -19.06
CA ASN A 146 -4.38 -5.20 -20.06
C ASN A 146 -5.63 -5.06 -20.96
N LYS A 147 -6.72 -4.49 -20.43
CA LYS A 147 -7.93 -4.17 -21.23
C LYS A 147 -7.78 -2.94 -22.13
N MET A 148 -6.55 -2.49 -22.39
CA MET A 148 -6.24 -1.42 -23.34
C MET A 148 -5.88 -2.00 -24.70
#